data_AF-A0ABD3BPR0-F1
#
_entry.id   AF-A0ABD3BPR0-F1
#
_cell.length_a   1.000
_cell.length_b   1.000
_cell.length_c   1.000
_cell.angle_alpha   90.00
_cell.angle_beta   90.00
_cell.angle_gamma   90.00
#
_symmetry.space_group_name_H-M   'P 1'
#
loop_
_entity.id
_entity.type
_entity.pdbx_description
1 polymer ?
#
loop_
_entity_poly.entity_id
_entity_poly.type
_entity_poly.pdbx_seq_one_letter_code
_entity_poly.pdbx_strand_id
1 'polypeptide(L)'
;MGSNDELPEGTVQNILEQDSLKWIFVGGKGGVGKTTCSSILSILLARVRQSVLIISTDPAHNLSDAFQQKFTKAPTLVNGFSNLYAMEVDPNVEHEDGADGFVSELANSIPGIDEAMSFAEMLKLVQTMDYSVIVFDTAPTGHTLRLLQFPSTLEKGLAKVMSLKNRFGGLLSQMTSLLGVGDEFAQENILEKLDGLKDVIQQVNQQFKDPDLTTFVCVCIPEFLSLYETERLVQELTKFEIDTHNIIINQVIYDEEVVESKLLKARMRMQQKYLDQFYMLYDDFNITKLPLLPQEVCGVEALKAFSGNFISPYQQSIKRGTVKELELRVSTLREQLEVAEAELGRLQKGKEKI
;
A
#
# COMPACT_ATOMS: atom_id res chain seq x y z
N MET A 1 -16.38 -9.76 -36.86
CA MET A 1 -17.13 -9.13 -35.75
C MET A 1 -16.95 -10.03 -34.54
N GLY A 2 -15.79 -9.92 -33.88
CA GLY A 2 -15.55 -10.63 -32.62
C GLY A 2 -16.21 -9.82 -31.51
N SER A 3 -17.04 -10.47 -30.71
CA SER A 3 -17.48 -9.94 -29.43
C SER A 3 -16.25 -9.60 -28.61
N ASN A 4 -16.09 -8.32 -28.25
CA ASN A 4 -15.31 -7.95 -27.07
C ASN A 4 -16.09 -8.51 -25.89
N ASP A 5 -15.85 -9.78 -25.54
CA ASP A 5 -16.14 -10.26 -24.20
C ASP A 5 -15.16 -9.52 -23.28
N GLU A 6 -15.55 -8.32 -22.85
CA GLU A 6 -14.85 -7.59 -21.80
C GLU A 6 -14.82 -8.50 -20.57
N LEU A 7 -13.62 -8.95 -20.20
CA LEU A 7 -13.39 -9.62 -18.92
C LEU A 7 -14.03 -8.76 -17.83
N PRO A 8 -14.83 -9.33 -16.92
CA PRO A 8 -15.49 -8.55 -15.89
C PRO A 8 -14.44 -7.78 -15.09
N GLU A 9 -14.60 -6.45 -15.02
CA GLU A 9 -13.69 -5.61 -14.26
C GLU A 9 -13.71 -6.02 -12.78
N GLY A 10 -12.53 -6.29 -12.22
CA GLY A 10 -12.38 -6.65 -10.82
C GLY A 10 -12.67 -5.46 -9.90
N THR A 11 -13.00 -5.79 -8.65
CA THR A 11 -13.19 -4.83 -7.56
C THR A 11 -12.44 -5.34 -6.33
N VAL A 12 -12.35 -4.53 -5.27
CA VAL A 12 -11.78 -4.98 -3.99
C VAL A 12 -12.80 -5.70 -3.09
N GLN A 13 -13.96 -6.09 -3.65
CA GLN A 13 -15.08 -6.63 -2.89
C GLN A 13 -14.71 -7.93 -2.16
N ASN A 14 -13.92 -8.80 -2.79
CA ASN A 14 -13.37 -10.02 -2.17
C ASN A 14 -12.62 -9.73 -0.86
N ILE A 15 -11.82 -8.66 -0.81
CA ILE A 15 -11.09 -8.26 0.40
C ILE A 15 -12.06 -7.83 1.51
N LEU A 16 -13.15 -7.14 1.14
CA LEU A 16 -14.15 -6.66 2.11
C LEU A 16 -15.02 -7.80 2.65
N GLU A 17 -15.25 -8.84 1.85
CA GLU A 17 -16.05 -10.02 2.20
C GLU A 17 -15.27 -11.04 3.04
N GLN A 18 -13.94 -11.06 2.95
CA GLN A 18 -13.10 -11.97 3.72
C GLN A 18 -12.88 -11.43 5.15
N ASP A 19 -13.78 -11.82 6.04
CA ASP A 19 -13.79 -11.46 7.46
C ASP A 19 -12.62 -12.06 8.26
N SER A 20 -11.97 -13.12 7.76
CA SER A 20 -10.79 -13.72 8.37
C SER A 20 -9.51 -12.86 8.26
N LEU A 21 -9.43 -11.97 7.26
CA LEU A 21 -8.22 -11.15 7.04
C LEU A 21 -7.90 -10.30 8.26
N LYS A 22 -6.67 -10.44 8.75
CA LYS A 22 -6.11 -9.65 9.85
C LYS A 22 -5.10 -8.61 9.34
N TRP A 23 -4.35 -8.94 8.29
CA TRP A 23 -3.25 -8.16 7.76
C TRP A 23 -3.46 -7.87 6.28
N ILE A 24 -3.50 -6.60 5.91
CA ILE A 24 -3.64 -6.19 4.51
C ILE A 24 -2.50 -5.25 4.17
N PHE A 25 -1.59 -5.69 3.32
CA PHE A 25 -0.48 -4.87 2.86
C PHE A 25 -0.86 -4.17 1.56
N VAL A 26 -0.55 -2.88 1.45
CA VAL A 26 -0.75 -2.10 0.22
C VAL A 26 0.59 -1.54 -0.22
N GLY A 27 1.05 -1.95 -1.40
CA GLY A 27 2.38 -1.61 -1.88
C GLY A 27 2.46 -1.44 -3.40
N GLY A 28 3.54 -0.79 -3.83
CA GLY A 28 3.75 -0.38 -5.22
C GLY A 28 4.96 0.52 -5.34
N LYS A 29 5.44 0.79 -6.55
CA LYS A 29 6.64 1.61 -6.75
C LYS A 29 6.33 2.95 -7.43
N GLY A 30 6.66 4.03 -6.74
CA GLY A 30 6.77 5.39 -7.27
C GLY A 30 5.46 6.06 -7.67
N GLY A 31 5.02 7.09 -6.93
CA GLY A 31 3.97 8.04 -7.39
C GLY A 31 2.60 7.47 -7.78
N VAL A 32 2.34 6.18 -7.59
CA VAL A 32 1.14 5.47 -8.08
C VAL A 32 -0.12 5.70 -7.22
N GLY A 33 -0.03 6.44 -6.12
CA GLY A 33 -1.17 6.73 -5.24
C GLY A 33 -1.45 5.66 -4.16
N LYS A 34 -0.40 4.98 -3.67
CA LYS A 34 -0.50 3.94 -2.62
C LYS A 34 -1.25 4.43 -1.39
N THR A 35 -0.82 5.55 -0.81
CA THR A 35 -1.40 6.12 0.41
C THR A 35 -2.87 6.48 0.25
N THR A 36 -3.25 7.02 -0.93
CA THR A 36 -4.67 7.24 -1.25
C THR A 36 -5.44 5.93 -1.30
N CYS A 37 -4.89 4.89 -1.94
CA CYS A 37 -5.55 3.59 -2.07
C CYS A 37 -5.66 2.87 -0.72
N SER A 38 -4.61 2.85 0.11
CA SER A 38 -4.62 2.25 1.45
C SER A 38 -5.57 2.99 2.39
N SER A 39 -5.61 4.32 2.33
CA SER A 39 -6.58 5.14 3.07
C SER A 39 -8.02 4.78 2.68
N ILE A 40 -8.32 4.68 1.38
CA ILE A 40 -9.65 4.33 0.89
C ILE A 40 -10.04 2.91 1.26
N LEU A 41 -9.13 1.94 1.10
CA LEU A 41 -9.37 0.56 1.50
C LEU A 41 -9.69 0.47 2.99
N SER A 42 -8.99 1.24 3.83
CA SER A 42 -9.26 1.33 5.28
C SER A 42 -10.63 1.95 5.58
N ILE A 43 -11.05 2.97 4.82
CA ILE A 43 -12.39 3.56 4.92
C ILE A 43 -13.48 2.55 4.55
N LEU A 44 -13.26 1.72 3.53
CA LEU A 44 -14.21 0.68 3.11
C LEU A 44 -14.28 -0.43 4.15
N LEU A 45 -13.12 -0.90 4.65
CA LEU A 45 -13.05 -1.88 5.74
C LEU A 45 -13.75 -1.39 7.00
N ALA A 46 -13.64 -0.10 7.34
CA ALA A 46 -14.32 0.47 8.51
C ALA A 46 -15.86 0.36 8.45
N ARG A 47 -16.44 0.11 7.26
CA ARG A 47 -17.89 -0.14 7.11
C ARG A 47 -18.29 -1.57 7.44
N VAL A 48 -17.38 -2.53 7.29
CA VAL A 48 -17.68 -3.98 7.39
C VAL A 48 -16.94 -4.65 8.56
N ARG A 49 -15.97 -3.97 9.17
CA ARG A 49 -15.12 -4.48 10.26
C ARG A 49 -15.41 -3.74 11.57
N GLN A 50 -15.22 -4.43 12.69
CA GLN A 50 -15.46 -3.85 14.03
C GLN A 50 -14.47 -2.73 14.37
N SER A 51 -13.19 -2.91 14.04
CA SER A 51 -12.12 -1.95 14.35
C SER A 51 -10.98 -2.08 13.32
N VAL A 52 -10.55 -0.96 12.75
CA VAL A 52 -9.56 -0.89 11.67
C VAL A 52 -8.41 0.03 12.09
N LEU A 53 -7.19 -0.42 11.86
CA LEU A 53 -5.99 0.39 12.03
C LEU A 53 -5.26 0.50 10.68
N ILE A 54 -5.02 1.71 10.20
CA ILE A 54 -4.06 1.97 9.12
C ILE A 54 -2.73 2.42 9.70
N ILE A 55 -1.65 1.83 9.21
CA ILE A 55 -0.30 2.17 9.61
C ILE A 55 0.52 2.54 8.39
N SER A 56 1.12 3.73 8.40
CA SER A 56 2.10 4.10 7.39
C SER A 56 3.51 3.84 7.91
N THR A 57 4.30 3.16 7.06
CA THR A 57 5.76 3.03 7.21
C THR A 57 6.51 3.91 6.21
N ASP A 58 5.81 4.75 5.45
CA ASP A 58 6.40 5.70 4.51
C ASP A 58 6.96 6.92 5.28
N PRO A 59 8.28 7.22 5.20
CA PRO A 59 8.89 8.36 5.89
C PRO A 59 8.33 9.72 5.48
N ALA A 60 7.61 9.80 4.35
CA ALA A 60 7.08 11.06 3.82
C ALA A 60 5.84 11.59 4.57
N HIS A 61 5.32 10.90 5.61
CA HIS A 61 4.14 11.31 6.37
C HIS A 61 2.88 11.56 5.51
N ASN A 62 2.77 10.84 4.38
CA ASN A 62 1.70 11.02 3.39
C ASN A 62 0.30 10.74 3.95
N LEU A 63 0.18 9.96 5.04
CA LEU A 63 -1.10 9.56 5.61
C LEU A 63 -1.78 10.76 6.29
N SER A 64 -1.00 11.59 6.99
CA SER A 64 -1.48 12.82 7.60
C SER A 64 -2.04 13.80 6.56
N ASP A 65 -1.37 13.92 5.41
CA ASP A 65 -1.82 14.76 4.30
C ASP A 65 -3.07 14.19 3.63
N ALA A 66 -3.12 12.87 3.41
CA ALA A 66 -4.27 12.19 2.80
C ALA A 66 -5.56 12.40 3.60
N PHE A 67 -5.49 12.27 4.94
CA PHE A 67 -6.65 12.51 5.81
C PHE A 67 -6.82 13.97 6.24
N GLN A 68 -5.85 14.85 5.94
CA GLN A 68 -5.78 16.22 6.46
C GLN A 68 -5.87 16.28 8.00
N GLN A 69 -5.20 15.33 8.66
CA GLN A 69 -5.18 15.15 10.10
C GLN A 69 -3.80 14.65 10.50
N LYS A 70 -3.16 15.31 11.48
CA LYS A 70 -1.83 14.90 11.94
C LYS A 70 -1.89 13.59 12.72
N PHE A 71 -1.08 12.61 12.31
CA PHE A 71 -0.88 11.36 13.02
C PHE A 71 0.52 11.28 13.63
N THR A 72 0.69 10.35 14.57
CA THR A 72 1.96 10.08 15.24
C THR A 72 2.13 8.57 15.41
N LYS A 73 3.15 8.14 16.18
CA LYS A 73 3.36 6.73 16.52
C LYS A 73 2.24 6.12 17.35
N ALA A 74 1.40 6.94 17.99
CA ALA A 74 0.24 6.47 18.76
C ALA A 74 -1.01 6.37 17.86
N PRO A 75 -1.76 5.25 17.90
CA PRO A 75 -3.02 5.11 17.19
C PRO A 75 -3.99 6.24 17.56
N THR A 76 -4.43 6.99 16.56
CA THR A 76 -5.32 8.12 16.73
C THR A 76 -6.57 7.91 15.89
N LEU A 77 -7.75 8.18 16.46
CA LEU A 77 -9.02 8.05 15.75
C LEU A 77 -9.06 9.02 14.57
N VAL A 78 -9.42 8.52 13.38
CA VAL A 78 -9.60 9.35 12.19
C VAL A 78 -10.90 10.14 12.28
N ASN A 79 -10.83 11.44 12.00
CA ASN A 79 -11.97 12.34 12.05
C ASN A 79 -13.14 11.83 11.17
N GLY A 80 -14.35 11.80 11.74
CA GLY A 80 -15.53 11.31 11.03
C GLY A 80 -15.68 9.79 10.96
N PHE A 81 -14.93 9.06 11.79
CA PHE A 81 -15.08 7.62 12.03
C PHE A 81 -15.14 7.33 13.53
N SER A 82 -15.75 6.20 13.90
CA SER A 82 -15.80 5.69 15.28
C SER A 82 -14.89 4.49 15.52
N ASN A 83 -14.37 3.88 14.45
CA ASN A 83 -13.67 2.60 14.47
C ASN A 83 -12.46 2.54 13.51
N LEU A 84 -12.08 3.65 12.88
CA LEU A 84 -10.89 3.75 12.03
C LEU A 84 -9.83 4.58 12.73
N TYR A 85 -8.66 3.97 12.93
CA TYR A 85 -7.51 4.58 13.59
C TYR A 85 -6.34 4.63 12.62
N ALA A 86 -5.50 5.64 12.78
CA ALA A 86 -4.31 5.82 11.97
C ALA A 86 -3.09 6.08 12.87
N MET A 87 -1.94 5.57 12.43
CA MET A 87 -0.64 5.88 13.02
C MET A 87 0.44 5.93 11.94
N GLU A 88 1.47 6.72 12.20
CA GLU A 88 2.64 6.85 11.35
C GLU A 88 3.87 6.43 12.15
N VAL A 89 4.60 5.47 11.62
CA VAL A 89 5.83 4.97 12.22
C VAL A 89 6.99 5.38 11.33
N ASP A 90 7.88 6.18 11.89
CA ASP A 90 9.18 6.41 11.29
C ASP A 90 10.08 5.21 11.64
N PRO A 91 10.57 4.42 10.67
CA PRO A 91 11.50 3.33 10.94
C PRO A 91 12.89 3.82 11.39
N ASN A 92 13.21 5.11 11.22
CA ASN A 92 14.53 5.67 11.54
C ASN A 92 14.60 6.29 12.95
N VAL A 93 13.80 5.82 13.91
CA VAL A 93 13.91 6.34 15.27
C VAL A 93 15.29 6.01 15.80
N GLU A 94 16.11 7.05 15.97
CA GLU A 94 17.33 6.97 16.78
C GLU A 94 16.94 6.34 18.11
N HIS A 95 17.55 5.20 18.43
CA HIS A 95 17.43 4.63 19.76
C HIS A 95 17.87 5.69 20.76
N GLU A 96 16.93 6.26 21.53
CA GLU A 96 17.29 7.08 22.68
C GLU A 96 18.24 6.26 23.56
N ASP A 97 19.36 6.88 23.93
CA ASP A 97 20.56 6.35 24.59
C ASP A 97 20.29 5.45 25.82
N GLY A 98 19.75 4.26 25.59
CA GLY A 98 19.37 3.32 26.65
C GLY A 98 19.08 1.89 26.16
N ALA A 99 19.25 1.60 24.87
CA ALA A 99 19.15 0.22 24.38
C ALA A 99 20.24 -0.63 25.05
N ASP A 100 19.81 -1.60 25.87
CA ASP A 100 20.62 -2.65 26.49
C ASP A 100 21.81 -3.00 25.58
N GLY A 101 23.06 -2.95 26.09
CA GLY A 101 24.28 -3.10 25.29
C GLY A 101 24.32 -4.35 24.39
N PHE A 102 23.48 -5.33 24.68
CA PHE A 102 23.21 -6.50 23.84
C PHE A 102 22.53 -6.17 22.50
N VAL A 103 21.54 -5.27 22.46
CA VAL A 103 20.86 -4.83 21.22
C VAL A 103 21.84 -4.10 20.30
N SER A 104 22.70 -3.25 20.88
CA SER A 104 23.76 -2.56 20.15
C SER A 104 24.84 -3.53 19.61
N GLU A 105 25.10 -4.64 20.29
CA GLU A 105 26.04 -5.66 19.81
C GLU A 105 25.45 -6.52 18.67
N LEU A 106 24.13 -6.78 18.71
CA LEU A 106 23.39 -7.43 17.62
C LEU A 106 23.28 -6.53 16.38
N ALA A 107 22.95 -5.26 16.58
CA ALA A 107 22.91 -4.20 15.57
C ALA A 107 24.18 -4.16 14.72
N ASN A 108 25.33 -4.08 15.42
CA ASN A 108 26.64 -3.93 14.80
C ASN A 108 27.14 -5.20 14.08
N SER A 109 26.63 -6.38 14.44
CA SER A 109 27.16 -7.65 13.95
C SER A 109 26.45 -8.16 12.69
N ILE A 110 25.26 -7.66 12.36
CA ILE A 110 24.46 -8.12 11.22
C ILE A 110 23.74 -6.93 10.57
N PRO A 111 24.07 -6.58 9.31
CA PRO A 111 23.39 -5.53 8.58
C PRO A 111 21.88 -5.78 8.49
N GLY A 112 21.08 -4.77 8.84
CA GLY A 112 19.63 -4.83 8.78
C GLY A 112 18.92 -5.36 10.04
N ILE A 113 19.66 -5.71 11.11
CA ILE A 113 19.03 -6.06 12.40
C ILE A 113 18.34 -4.87 13.06
N ASP A 114 18.85 -3.65 12.90
CA ASP A 114 18.23 -2.45 13.50
C ASP A 114 16.85 -2.16 12.91
N GLU A 115 16.76 -2.22 11.57
CA GLU A 115 15.49 -2.12 10.84
C GLU A 115 14.54 -3.26 11.25
N ALA A 116 15.07 -4.47 11.39
CA ALA A 116 14.32 -5.64 11.83
C ALA A 116 13.74 -5.49 13.26
N MET A 117 14.54 -5.04 14.22
CA MET A 117 14.13 -4.88 15.61
C MET A 117 13.10 -3.77 15.78
N SER A 118 13.30 -2.63 15.10
CA SER A 118 12.31 -1.53 15.07
C SER A 118 10.95 -2.01 14.56
N PHE A 119 10.97 -2.91 13.57
CA PHE A 119 9.76 -3.53 13.06
C PHE A 119 9.16 -4.58 14.00
N ALA A 120 9.99 -5.36 14.71
CA ALA A 120 9.53 -6.30 15.74
C ALA A 120 8.77 -5.58 16.87
N GLU A 121 9.29 -4.43 17.32
CA GLU A 121 8.65 -3.60 18.34
C GLU A 121 7.32 -3.04 17.84
N MET A 122 7.28 -2.56 16.60
CA MET A 122 6.05 -2.12 15.96
C MET A 122 5.00 -3.24 15.90
N LEU A 123 5.37 -4.44 15.44
CA LEU A 123 4.46 -5.58 15.37
C LEU A 123 3.95 -5.98 16.76
N LYS A 124 4.83 -5.99 17.77
CA LYS A 124 4.45 -6.27 19.14
C LYS A 124 3.44 -5.26 19.65
N LEU A 125 3.69 -3.96 19.42
CA LEU A 125 2.76 -2.89 19.77
C LEU A 125 1.40 -3.10 19.10
N VAL A 126 1.40 -3.40 17.80
CA VAL A 126 0.18 -3.61 17.01
C VAL A 126 -0.57 -4.87 17.44
N GLN A 127 0.10 -5.97 17.76
CA GLN A 127 -0.54 -7.20 18.25
C GLN A 127 -1.21 -7.00 19.61
N THR A 128 -0.68 -6.12 20.46
CA THR A 128 -1.34 -5.77 21.74
C THR A 128 -2.58 -4.90 21.55
N MET A 129 -2.76 -4.30 20.37
CA MET A 129 -3.92 -3.49 20.03
C MET A 129 -4.93 -4.38 19.31
N ASP A 130 -6.02 -4.72 19.99
CA ASP A 130 -7.04 -5.67 19.53
C ASP A 130 -7.92 -5.12 18.38
N TYR A 131 -7.29 -4.80 17.25
CA TYR A 131 -7.94 -4.33 16.02
C TYR A 131 -8.39 -5.50 15.15
N SER A 132 -9.60 -5.48 14.61
CA SER A 132 -10.11 -6.59 13.79
C SER A 132 -9.36 -6.76 12.47
N VAL A 133 -8.81 -5.68 11.88
CA VAL A 133 -7.94 -5.73 10.69
C VAL A 133 -6.96 -4.56 10.71
N ILE A 134 -5.76 -4.78 10.18
CA ILE A 134 -4.69 -3.80 10.09
C ILE A 134 -4.25 -3.65 8.63
N VAL A 135 -4.25 -2.42 8.14
CA VAL A 135 -3.83 -2.04 6.79
C VAL A 135 -2.46 -1.37 6.86
N PHE A 136 -1.48 -1.92 6.15
CA PHE A 136 -0.14 -1.34 6.04
C PHE A 136 -0.01 -0.54 4.75
N ASP A 137 0.15 0.78 4.87
CA ASP A 137 0.63 1.65 3.79
C ASP A 137 2.15 1.56 3.74
N THR A 138 2.66 0.74 2.83
CA THR A 138 4.07 0.39 2.83
C THR A 138 4.91 1.46 2.15
N ALA A 139 6.15 1.65 2.63
CA ALA A 139 7.21 2.36 1.91
C ALA A 139 7.41 1.85 0.46
N PRO A 140 8.23 2.50 -0.39
CA PRO A 140 8.50 1.99 -1.74
C PRO A 140 8.99 0.52 -1.72
N THR A 141 8.57 -0.27 -2.70
CA THR A 141 8.71 -1.76 -2.78
C THR A 141 10.02 -2.36 -2.27
N GLY A 142 11.17 -1.71 -2.47
CA GLY A 142 12.46 -2.20 -1.97
C GLY A 142 12.56 -2.28 -0.44
N HIS A 143 11.88 -1.40 0.29
CA HIS A 143 11.86 -1.38 1.76
C HIS A 143 10.74 -2.28 2.31
N THR A 144 9.60 -2.38 1.63
CA THR A 144 8.51 -3.30 1.98
C THR A 144 8.96 -4.76 1.95
N LEU A 145 9.78 -5.15 0.98
CA LEU A 145 10.28 -6.52 0.95
C LEU A 145 11.25 -6.81 2.12
N ARG A 146 11.92 -5.80 2.68
CA ARG A 146 12.72 -5.98 3.91
C ARG A 146 11.84 -6.24 5.12
N LEU A 147 10.68 -5.56 5.20
CA LEU A 147 9.65 -5.79 6.19
C LEU A 147 9.16 -7.25 6.20
N LEU A 148 9.04 -7.85 5.01
CA LEU A 148 8.59 -9.23 4.85
C LEU A 148 9.73 -10.24 5.03
N GLN A 149 10.98 -9.85 4.77
CA GLN A 149 12.18 -10.64 5.05
C GLN A 149 12.56 -10.66 6.54
N PHE A 150 12.03 -9.73 7.32
CA PHE A 150 12.33 -9.54 8.75
C PHE A 150 12.42 -10.84 9.54
N PRO A 151 11.42 -11.75 9.48
CA PRO A 151 11.46 -12.95 10.30
C PRO A 151 12.68 -13.82 10.00
N SER A 152 12.98 -13.98 8.71
CA SER A 152 14.10 -14.80 8.25
C SER A 152 15.46 -14.17 8.56
N THR A 153 15.56 -12.84 8.52
CA THR A 153 16.80 -12.10 8.83
C THR A 153 17.09 -12.16 10.32
N LEU A 154 16.08 -11.94 11.17
CA LEU A 154 16.27 -12.02 12.61
C LEU A 154 16.54 -13.45 13.07
N GLU A 155 15.85 -14.45 12.51
CA GLU A 155 16.12 -15.87 12.82
C GLU A 155 17.57 -16.27 12.50
N LYS A 156 18.09 -15.88 11.33
CA LYS A 156 19.50 -16.08 10.97
C LYS A 156 20.44 -15.36 11.94
N GLY A 157 20.06 -14.17 12.39
CA GLY A 157 20.85 -13.40 13.35
C GLY A 157 20.92 -14.05 14.72
N LEU A 158 19.78 -14.45 15.26
CA LEU A 158 19.68 -15.20 16.51
C LEU A 158 20.49 -16.50 16.44
N ALA A 159 20.37 -17.26 15.34
CA ALA A 159 21.13 -18.49 15.15
C ALA A 159 22.66 -18.24 15.16
N LYS A 160 23.11 -17.15 14.53
CA LYS A 160 24.53 -16.79 14.50
C LYS A 160 25.04 -16.42 15.89
N VAL A 161 24.27 -15.67 16.67
CA VAL A 161 24.60 -15.29 18.06
C VAL A 161 24.66 -16.52 18.96
N MET A 162 23.69 -17.42 18.86
CA MET A 162 23.73 -18.71 19.57
C MET A 162 24.97 -19.52 19.18
N SER A 163 25.36 -19.53 17.91
CA SER A 163 26.56 -20.25 17.46
C SER A 163 27.86 -19.63 17.98
N LEU A 164 27.95 -18.30 18.07
CA LEU A 164 29.07 -17.60 18.69
C LEU A 164 29.11 -17.87 20.19
N LYS A 165 27.96 -17.82 20.88
CA LYS A 165 27.86 -18.18 22.30
C LYS A 165 28.31 -19.62 22.54
N ASN A 166 27.95 -20.59 21.71
CA ASN A 166 28.39 -21.97 21.90
C ASN A 166 29.91 -22.14 21.70
N ARG A 167 30.54 -21.29 20.87
CA ARG A 167 31.99 -21.32 20.62
C ARG A 167 32.80 -20.57 21.68
N PHE A 168 32.28 -19.45 22.16
CA PHE A 168 32.96 -18.57 23.11
C PHE A 168 32.46 -18.72 24.55
N GLY A 169 31.32 -19.36 24.78
CA GLY A 169 30.67 -19.48 26.08
C GLY A 169 31.50 -20.25 27.09
N GLY A 170 32.22 -21.29 26.66
CA GLY A 170 33.16 -22.01 27.53
C GLY A 170 34.39 -21.21 27.93
N LEU A 171 34.82 -20.25 27.09
CA LEU A 171 35.93 -19.35 27.39
C LEU A 171 35.47 -18.17 28.25
N LEU A 172 34.28 -17.63 27.94
CA LEU A 172 33.65 -16.54 28.67
C LEU A 172 33.31 -16.98 30.08
N SER A 173 32.66 -18.15 30.27
CA SER A 173 32.33 -18.69 31.60
C SER A 173 33.57 -18.89 32.47
N GLN A 174 34.69 -19.28 31.85
CA GLN A 174 35.97 -19.47 32.54
C GLN A 174 36.62 -18.14 32.91
N MET A 175 36.52 -17.10 32.06
CA MET A 175 36.95 -15.73 32.37
C MET A 175 36.08 -15.07 33.44
N THR A 176 34.76 -15.19 33.36
CA THR A 176 33.83 -14.58 34.32
C THR A 176 33.96 -15.23 35.70
N SER A 177 34.15 -16.57 35.74
CA SER A 177 34.49 -17.32 36.96
C SER A 177 35.79 -16.82 37.62
N LEU A 178 36.79 -16.41 36.82
CA LEU A 178 38.07 -15.87 37.29
C LEU A 178 37.97 -14.41 37.77
N LEU A 179 37.07 -13.62 37.19
CA LEU A 179 36.86 -12.20 37.52
C LEU A 179 35.86 -11.98 38.67
N GLY A 180 35.21 -13.03 39.17
CA GLY A 180 34.29 -12.93 40.32
C GLY A 180 33.02 -12.12 40.04
N VAL A 181 32.74 -11.82 38.77
CA VAL A 181 31.53 -11.09 38.35
C VAL A 181 30.41 -12.13 38.27
N GLY A 182 29.58 -12.22 39.30
CA GLY A 182 28.40 -13.10 39.30
C GLY A 182 27.39 -12.61 38.28
N ASP A 183 27.38 -13.23 37.10
CA ASP A 183 26.51 -12.81 35.98
C ASP A 183 25.77 -13.98 35.31
N GLU A 184 25.58 -15.10 36.01
CA GLU A 184 24.70 -16.19 35.56
C GLU A 184 23.24 -15.68 35.37
N PHE A 185 22.80 -14.75 36.22
CA PHE A 185 21.46 -14.15 36.14
C PHE A 185 21.26 -13.23 34.92
N ALA A 186 22.28 -12.50 34.45
CA ALA A 186 22.11 -11.68 33.23
C ALA A 186 22.04 -12.54 31.97
N GLN A 187 22.80 -13.65 31.92
CA GLN A 187 22.77 -14.54 30.77
C GLN A 187 21.45 -15.30 30.61
N GLU A 188 20.81 -15.73 31.70
CA GLU A 188 19.47 -16.35 31.66
C GLU A 188 18.39 -15.34 31.24
N ASN A 189 18.40 -14.12 31.77
CA ASN A 189 17.44 -13.08 31.39
C ASN A 189 17.55 -12.68 29.91
N ILE A 190 18.77 -12.66 29.34
CA ILE A 190 18.97 -12.40 27.90
C ILE A 190 18.42 -13.57 27.07
N LEU A 191 18.66 -14.82 27.48
CA LEU A 191 18.13 -16.01 26.80
C LEU A 191 16.60 -16.02 26.77
N GLU A 192 15.95 -15.73 27.88
CA GLU A 192 14.49 -15.72 27.97
C GLU A 192 13.87 -14.60 27.10
N LYS A 193 14.50 -13.41 27.07
CA LYS A 193 14.12 -12.33 26.15
C LYS A 193 14.30 -12.73 24.68
N LEU A 194 15.37 -13.46 24.34
CA LEU A 194 15.65 -13.92 22.97
C LEU A 194 14.64 -14.99 22.51
N ASP A 195 14.32 -15.95 23.37
CA ASP A 195 13.33 -16.99 23.06
C ASP A 195 11.93 -16.36 22.91
N GLY A 196 11.55 -15.42 23.79
CA GLY A 196 10.29 -14.69 23.65
C GLY A 196 10.19 -13.86 22.35
N LEU A 197 11.29 -13.23 21.91
CA LEU A 197 11.32 -12.54 20.62
C LEU A 197 11.17 -13.52 19.45
N LYS A 198 11.86 -14.66 19.50
CA LYS A 198 11.79 -15.71 18.47
C LYS A 198 10.36 -16.23 18.30
N ASP A 199 9.63 -16.47 19.39
CA ASP A 199 8.26 -16.98 19.35
C ASP A 199 7.30 -15.98 18.68
N VAL A 200 7.39 -14.70 19.05
CA VAL A 200 6.59 -13.63 18.43
C VAL A 200 6.84 -13.57 16.92
N ILE A 201 8.10 -13.69 16.51
CA ILE A 201 8.50 -13.63 15.09
C ILE A 201 7.98 -14.81 14.30
N GLN A 202 8.10 -16.02 14.86
CA GLN A 202 7.57 -17.22 14.22
C GLN A 202 6.05 -17.14 14.07
N GLN A 203 5.35 -16.64 15.09
CA GLN A 203 3.90 -16.42 15.02
C GLN A 203 3.52 -15.40 13.94
N VAL A 204 4.20 -14.25 13.86
CA VAL A 204 3.93 -13.25 12.82
C VAL A 204 4.21 -13.81 11.44
N ASN A 205 5.33 -14.51 11.26
CA ASN A 205 5.70 -15.10 9.98
C ASN A 205 4.69 -16.15 9.51
N GLN A 206 4.17 -16.96 10.44
CA GLN A 206 3.09 -17.92 10.13
C GLN A 206 1.82 -17.20 9.69
N GLN A 207 1.42 -16.13 10.38
CA GLN A 207 0.24 -15.35 9.99
C GLN A 207 0.41 -14.67 8.63
N PHE A 208 1.61 -14.15 8.31
CA PHE A 208 1.87 -13.51 7.02
C PHE A 208 1.82 -14.47 5.83
N LYS A 209 2.10 -15.74 6.06
CA LYS A 209 2.03 -16.80 5.06
C LYS A 209 0.65 -17.46 4.93
N ASP A 210 -0.27 -17.13 5.84
CA ASP A 210 -1.62 -17.66 5.83
C ASP A 210 -2.51 -16.79 4.93
N PRO A 211 -2.99 -17.30 3.77
CA PRO A 211 -3.84 -16.54 2.85
C PRO A 211 -5.20 -16.17 3.45
N ASP A 212 -5.65 -16.88 4.50
CA ASP A 212 -6.90 -16.55 5.18
C ASP A 212 -6.71 -15.34 6.12
N LEU A 213 -5.48 -15.07 6.57
CA LEU A 213 -5.16 -14.00 7.52
C LEU A 213 -4.47 -12.79 6.85
N THR A 214 -3.71 -13.01 5.79
CA THR A 214 -2.86 -11.99 5.18
C THR A 214 -3.02 -11.95 3.68
N THR A 215 -3.18 -10.75 3.11
CA THR A 215 -3.13 -10.54 1.67
C THR A 215 -2.36 -9.27 1.32
N PHE A 216 -1.80 -9.23 0.12
CA PHE A 216 -1.09 -8.07 -0.43
C PHE A 216 -1.82 -7.51 -1.65
N VAL A 217 -2.10 -6.21 -1.63
CA VAL A 217 -2.71 -5.43 -2.71
C VAL A 217 -1.64 -4.59 -3.40
N CYS A 218 -1.40 -4.90 -4.68
CA CYS A 218 -0.46 -4.17 -5.52
C CYS A 218 -1.12 -2.93 -6.12
N VAL A 219 -0.49 -1.75 -6.01
CA VAL A 219 -0.94 -0.50 -6.63
C VAL A 219 0.04 -0.10 -7.71
N CYS A 220 -0.45 0.17 -8.92
CA CYS A 220 0.35 0.53 -10.08
C CYS A 220 -0.36 1.55 -10.98
N ILE A 221 0.31 1.98 -12.04
CA ILE A 221 -0.27 2.79 -13.13
C ILE A 221 -0.06 2.05 -14.46
N PRO A 222 -0.87 2.31 -15.51
CA PRO A 222 -0.79 1.58 -16.78
C PRO A 222 0.38 2.10 -17.66
N GLU A 223 1.60 1.92 -17.18
CA GLU A 223 2.85 2.25 -17.86
C GLU A 223 3.87 1.10 -17.76
N PHE A 224 4.78 1.02 -18.73
CA PHE A 224 5.79 -0.06 -18.80
C PHE A 224 6.57 -0.28 -17.51
N LEU A 225 7.16 0.80 -16.96
CA LEU A 225 8.03 0.67 -15.80
C LEU A 225 7.22 0.27 -14.55
N SER A 226 5.98 0.74 -14.43
CA SER A 226 5.09 0.37 -13.33
C SER A 226 4.65 -1.09 -13.43
N LEU A 227 4.32 -1.58 -14.63
CA LEU A 227 4.03 -3.00 -14.88
C LEU A 227 5.22 -3.90 -14.52
N TYR A 228 6.41 -3.57 -15.00
CA TYR A 228 7.63 -4.34 -14.72
C TYR A 228 7.95 -4.42 -13.21
N GLU A 229 7.79 -3.31 -12.49
CA GLU A 229 8.05 -3.27 -11.05
C GLU A 229 6.96 -3.97 -10.24
N THR A 230 5.72 -4.01 -10.75
CA THR A 230 4.63 -4.79 -10.16
C THR A 230 4.87 -6.28 -10.34
N GLU A 231 5.32 -6.72 -11.52
CA GLU A 231 5.68 -8.12 -11.77
C GLU A 231 6.82 -8.57 -10.85
N ARG A 232 7.86 -7.74 -10.71
CA ARG A 232 8.94 -8.03 -9.77
C ARG A 232 8.45 -8.12 -8.33
N LEU A 233 7.52 -7.25 -7.92
CA LEU A 233 6.93 -7.29 -6.59
C LEU A 233 6.14 -8.59 -6.37
N VAL A 234 5.27 -8.97 -7.30
CA VAL A 234 4.50 -10.22 -7.22
C VAL A 234 5.42 -11.43 -7.12
N GLN A 235 6.45 -11.51 -7.96
CA GLN A 235 7.43 -12.60 -7.90
C GLN A 235 8.15 -12.68 -6.55
N GLU A 236 8.48 -11.55 -5.93
CA GLU A 236 9.09 -11.52 -4.60
C GLU A 236 8.09 -11.95 -3.51
N LEU A 237 6.84 -11.49 -3.56
CA LEU A 237 5.78 -11.92 -2.63
C LEU A 237 5.56 -13.44 -2.70
N THR A 238 5.53 -14.02 -3.90
CA THR A 238 5.46 -15.47 -4.09
C THR A 238 6.64 -16.21 -3.45
N LYS A 239 7.87 -15.67 -3.56
CA LYS A 239 9.05 -16.26 -2.88
C LYS A 239 8.94 -16.21 -1.36
N PHE A 240 8.25 -15.22 -0.81
CA PHE A 240 7.98 -15.11 0.62
C PHE A 240 6.73 -15.88 1.07
N GLU A 241 6.04 -16.55 0.15
CA GLU A 241 4.79 -17.28 0.40
C GLU A 241 3.68 -16.37 0.95
N ILE A 242 3.65 -15.11 0.49
CA ILE A 242 2.61 -14.14 0.86
C ILE A 242 1.57 -14.09 -0.24
N ASP A 243 0.32 -14.25 0.14
CA ASP A 243 -0.81 -14.18 -0.79
C ASP A 243 -0.91 -12.81 -1.45
N THR A 244 -1.14 -12.81 -2.76
CA THR A 244 -1.47 -11.63 -3.53
C THR A 244 -2.31 -12.03 -4.73
N HIS A 245 -3.52 -11.49 -4.80
CA HIS A 245 -4.48 -11.76 -5.87
C HIS A 245 -5.31 -10.52 -6.21
N ASN A 246 -4.82 -9.32 -5.85
CA ASN A 246 -5.49 -8.04 -6.07
C ASN A 246 -4.51 -6.99 -6.62
N ILE A 247 -4.84 -6.38 -7.76
CA ILE A 247 -4.08 -5.28 -8.37
C ILE A 247 -5.02 -4.07 -8.55
N ILE A 248 -4.59 -2.91 -8.08
CA ILE A 248 -5.23 -1.63 -8.31
C ILE A 248 -4.42 -0.85 -9.34
N ILE A 249 -5.00 -0.62 -10.51
CA ILE A 249 -4.42 0.22 -11.57
C ILE A 249 -5.00 1.62 -11.44
N ASN A 250 -4.20 2.55 -10.93
CA ASN A 250 -4.59 3.93 -10.71
C ASN A 250 -4.28 4.82 -11.93
N GLN A 251 -4.80 6.05 -11.91
CA GLN A 251 -4.54 7.08 -12.92
C GLN A 251 -4.89 6.65 -14.36
N VAL A 252 -5.92 5.81 -14.49
CA VAL A 252 -6.44 5.39 -15.80
C VAL A 252 -7.21 6.57 -16.41
N ILE A 253 -6.83 6.95 -17.62
CA ILE A 253 -7.52 8.01 -18.36
C ILE A 253 -8.64 7.34 -19.16
N TYR A 254 -9.87 7.84 -18.98
CA TYR A 254 -11.07 7.37 -19.66
C TYR A 254 -11.55 8.37 -20.72
N ASP A 255 -12.58 7.97 -21.49
CA ASP A 255 -13.37 8.84 -22.39
C ASP A 255 -12.62 9.35 -23.66
N GLU A 256 -11.97 8.48 -24.46
CA GLU A 256 -11.11 8.89 -25.61
C GLU A 256 -11.88 9.72 -26.64
N GLU A 257 -13.15 9.41 -26.81
CA GLU A 257 -14.04 10.05 -27.79
C GLU A 257 -14.30 11.52 -27.48
N VAL A 258 -14.19 11.91 -26.21
CA VAL A 258 -14.56 13.26 -25.70
C VAL A 258 -13.34 14.16 -25.58
N VAL A 259 -12.17 13.56 -25.46
CA VAL A 259 -10.91 14.27 -25.27
C VAL A 259 -10.48 14.85 -26.61
N GLU A 260 -10.33 16.17 -26.73
CA GLU A 260 -9.83 16.78 -27.98
C GLU A 260 -8.30 16.72 -28.10
N SER A 261 -7.61 16.63 -26.97
CA SER A 261 -6.14 16.66 -26.91
C SER A 261 -5.51 15.42 -27.57
N LYS A 262 -4.73 15.66 -28.63
CA LYS A 262 -3.93 14.61 -29.30
C LYS A 262 -2.98 13.89 -28.35
N LEU A 263 -2.40 14.62 -27.40
CA LEU A 263 -1.48 14.06 -26.40
C LEU A 263 -2.20 13.09 -25.48
N LEU A 264 -3.38 13.46 -24.97
CA LEU A 264 -4.15 12.60 -24.09
C LEU A 264 -4.66 11.36 -24.83
N LYS A 265 -5.14 11.48 -26.08
CA LYS A 265 -5.47 10.29 -26.90
C LYS A 265 -4.29 9.35 -27.08
N ALA A 266 -3.10 9.89 -27.35
CA ALA A 266 -1.89 9.07 -27.45
C ALA A 266 -1.54 8.38 -26.12
N ARG A 267 -1.70 9.07 -24.99
CA ARG A 267 -1.53 8.48 -23.65
C ARG A 267 -2.55 7.39 -23.38
N MET A 268 -3.82 7.58 -23.72
CA MET A 268 -4.87 6.57 -23.53
C MET A 268 -4.59 5.29 -24.34
N ARG A 269 -4.17 5.41 -25.60
CA ARG A 269 -3.76 4.25 -26.41
C ARG A 269 -2.55 3.52 -25.84
N MET A 270 -1.59 4.28 -25.30
CA MET A 270 -0.45 3.71 -24.60
C MET A 270 -0.89 2.97 -23.33
N GLN A 271 -1.77 3.56 -22.51
CA GLN A 271 -2.31 2.93 -21.31
C GLN A 271 -3.09 1.66 -21.67
N GLN A 272 -3.95 1.70 -22.70
CA GLN A 272 -4.72 0.54 -23.14
C GLN A 272 -3.82 -0.66 -23.47
N LYS A 273 -2.72 -0.43 -24.19
CA LYS A 273 -1.73 -1.47 -24.47
C LYS A 273 -1.21 -2.14 -23.19
N TYR A 274 -0.96 -1.38 -22.13
CA TYR A 274 -0.46 -1.93 -20.86
C TYR A 274 -1.58 -2.54 -20.02
N LEU A 275 -2.79 -2.00 -20.06
CA LEU A 275 -3.97 -2.61 -19.45
C LEU A 275 -4.21 -4.01 -20.04
N ASP A 276 -4.18 -4.15 -21.37
CA ASP A 276 -4.31 -5.45 -22.04
C ASP A 276 -3.23 -6.43 -21.55
N GLN A 277 -1.98 -5.96 -21.37
CA GLN A 277 -0.90 -6.78 -20.82
C GLN A 277 -1.16 -7.20 -19.37
N PHE A 278 -1.69 -6.33 -18.51
CA PHE A 278 -2.07 -6.69 -17.14
C PHE A 278 -3.13 -7.82 -17.16
N TYR A 279 -4.18 -7.70 -17.96
CA TYR A 279 -5.22 -8.73 -18.06
C TYR A 279 -4.71 -10.05 -18.66
N MET A 280 -3.70 -9.99 -19.54
CA MET A 280 -3.06 -11.20 -20.07
C MET A 280 -2.14 -11.91 -19.08
N LEU A 281 -1.48 -11.15 -18.20
CA LEU A 281 -0.49 -11.68 -17.24
C LEU A 281 -1.10 -12.11 -15.91
N TYR A 282 -2.24 -11.52 -15.53
CA TYR A 282 -2.87 -11.69 -14.22
C TYR A 282 -4.36 -11.98 -14.38
N ASP A 283 -4.69 -13.00 -15.16
CA ASP A 283 -6.08 -13.43 -15.41
C ASP A 283 -6.75 -14.03 -14.15
N ASP A 284 -5.95 -14.48 -13.19
CA ASP A 284 -6.32 -14.97 -11.87
C ASP A 284 -6.40 -13.88 -10.79
N PHE A 285 -6.05 -12.62 -11.11
CA PHE A 285 -6.11 -11.50 -10.16
C PHE A 285 -7.39 -10.68 -10.33
N ASN A 286 -7.84 -10.10 -9.22
CA ASN A 286 -8.85 -9.05 -9.23
C ASN A 286 -8.17 -7.72 -9.60
N ILE A 287 -8.36 -7.29 -10.85
CA ILE A 287 -7.82 -6.03 -11.36
C ILE A 287 -8.88 -4.93 -11.22
N THR A 288 -8.66 -3.99 -10.29
CA THR A 288 -9.50 -2.80 -10.08
C THR A 288 -8.89 -1.60 -10.81
N LYS A 289 -9.64 -0.97 -11.72
CA LYS A 289 -9.19 0.23 -12.45
C LYS A 289 -9.77 1.50 -11.84
N LEU A 290 -8.90 2.45 -11.49
CA LEU A 290 -9.30 3.73 -10.92
C LEU A 290 -9.01 4.89 -11.88
N PRO A 291 -9.96 5.83 -12.06
CA PRO A 291 -9.78 6.94 -12.97
C PRO A 291 -8.77 7.96 -12.44
N LEU A 292 -8.06 8.62 -13.34
CA LEU A 292 -7.33 9.85 -13.02
C LEU A 292 -8.33 10.97 -12.74
N LEU A 293 -8.24 11.58 -11.57
CA LEU A 293 -9.07 12.72 -11.19
C LEU A 293 -8.37 14.06 -11.49
N PRO A 294 -9.14 15.13 -11.78
CA PRO A 294 -8.59 16.47 -12.02
C PRO A 294 -8.12 17.18 -10.75
N GLN A 295 -8.50 16.69 -9.57
CA GLN A 295 -8.15 17.23 -8.26
C GLN A 295 -7.51 16.14 -7.41
N GLU A 296 -6.67 16.56 -6.46
CA GLU A 296 -6.09 15.67 -5.47
C GLU A 296 -7.17 15.11 -4.54
N VAL A 297 -6.99 13.85 -4.13
CA VAL A 297 -7.92 13.15 -3.23
C VAL A 297 -7.41 13.28 -1.80
N CYS A 298 -7.67 14.44 -1.20
CA CYS A 298 -7.25 14.76 0.16
C CYS A 298 -8.46 15.13 1.04
N GLY A 299 -8.42 14.69 2.28
CA GLY A 299 -9.50 14.85 3.25
C GLY A 299 -10.52 13.71 3.18
N VAL A 300 -11.17 13.45 4.33
CA VAL A 300 -12.10 12.33 4.52
C VAL A 300 -13.25 12.34 3.52
N GLU A 301 -13.78 13.51 3.16
CA GLU A 301 -14.89 13.63 2.21
C GLU A 301 -14.49 13.21 0.79
N ALA A 302 -13.33 13.68 0.31
CA ALA A 302 -12.82 13.33 -1.00
C ALA A 302 -12.46 11.83 -1.08
N LEU A 303 -11.84 11.28 -0.04
CA LEU A 303 -11.54 9.85 0.05
C LEU A 303 -12.82 9.00 0.05
N LYS A 304 -13.85 9.40 0.83
CA LYS A 304 -15.17 8.73 0.82
C LYS A 304 -15.83 8.81 -0.55
N ALA A 305 -15.79 9.97 -1.21
CA ALA A 305 -16.35 10.12 -2.55
C ALA A 305 -15.63 9.22 -3.57
N PHE A 306 -14.31 9.13 -3.51
CA PHE A 306 -13.53 8.29 -4.42
C PHE A 306 -13.67 6.78 -4.16
N SER A 307 -14.00 6.39 -2.92
CA SER A 307 -14.17 4.98 -2.51
C SER A 307 -15.21 4.20 -3.31
N GLY A 308 -16.19 4.87 -3.93
CA GLY A 308 -17.18 4.20 -4.78
C GLY A 308 -16.55 3.44 -5.96
N ASN A 309 -15.43 3.91 -6.49
CA ASN A 309 -14.75 3.30 -7.64
C ASN A 309 -13.98 2.01 -7.29
N PHE A 310 -13.84 1.69 -6.01
CA PHE A 310 -13.17 0.46 -5.55
C PHE A 310 -14.13 -0.73 -5.47
N ILE A 311 -15.42 -0.46 -5.20
CA ILE A 311 -16.49 -1.46 -5.03
C ILE A 311 -17.37 -1.60 -6.28
N SER A 312 -17.28 -0.65 -7.20
CA SER A 312 -18.03 -0.65 -8.45
C SER A 312 -17.09 -0.18 -9.56
N PRO A 313 -16.96 -0.95 -10.66
CA PRO A 313 -16.16 -0.55 -11.80
C PRO A 313 -16.52 0.87 -12.25
N TYR A 314 -15.50 1.70 -12.50
CA TYR A 314 -15.72 3.08 -12.92
C TYR A 314 -16.53 3.10 -14.21
N GLN A 315 -17.73 3.69 -14.15
CA GLN A 315 -18.54 3.89 -15.34
C GLN A 315 -18.08 5.18 -16.01
N GLN A 316 -17.67 5.06 -17.27
CA GLN A 316 -17.36 6.20 -18.13
C GLN A 316 -18.46 7.25 -18.04
N SER A 317 -18.04 8.53 -18.01
CA SER A 317 -18.97 9.67 -17.92
C SER A 317 -19.98 9.66 -19.07
N ILE A 318 -19.60 9.02 -20.17
CA ILE A 318 -20.47 8.63 -21.26
C ILE A 318 -20.83 7.16 -21.11
N LYS A 319 -21.89 6.87 -20.35
CA LYS A 319 -22.84 5.88 -20.86
C LYS A 319 -23.24 6.38 -22.24
N ARG A 320 -23.35 5.51 -23.26
CA ARG A 320 -24.18 5.84 -24.42
C ARG A 320 -25.52 6.27 -23.84
N GLY A 321 -25.70 7.59 -23.74
CA GLY A 321 -26.78 8.13 -22.95
C GLY A 321 -28.09 7.60 -23.49
N THR A 322 -29.12 7.56 -22.66
CA THR A 322 -30.47 7.44 -23.23
C THR A 322 -30.63 8.49 -24.33
N VAL A 323 -31.47 8.24 -25.34
CA VAL A 323 -31.64 9.15 -26.49
C VAL A 323 -31.79 10.62 -26.04
N LYS A 324 -32.47 10.86 -24.91
CA LYS A 324 -32.62 12.17 -24.26
C LYS A 324 -31.30 12.85 -23.83
N GLU A 325 -30.35 12.12 -23.28
CA GLU A 325 -29.05 12.67 -22.84
C GLU A 325 -28.18 13.01 -24.04
N LEU A 326 -28.24 12.19 -25.10
CA LEU A 326 -27.58 12.50 -26.37
C LEU A 326 -28.22 13.73 -27.03
N GLU A 327 -29.56 13.84 -27.03
CA GLU A 327 -30.29 15.00 -27.54
C GLU A 327 -29.92 16.28 -26.80
N LEU A 328 -29.84 16.23 -25.47
CA LEU A 328 -29.42 17.37 -24.66
C LEU A 328 -27.99 17.80 -25.00
N ARG A 329 -27.06 16.85 -25.12
CA ARG A 329 -25.66 17.13 -25.47
C ARG A 329 -25.52 17.70 -26.89
N VAL A 330 -26.29 17.18 -27.85
CA VAL A 330 -26.36 17.73 -29.21
C VAL A 330 -26.91 19.16 -29.18
N SER A 331 -27.93 19.45 -28.36
CA SER A 331 -28.47 20.79 -28.21
C SER A 331 -27.42 21.77 -27.68
N THR A 332 -26.70 21.39 -26.62
CA THR A 332 -25.66 22.24 -26.03
C THR A 332 -24.50 22.50 -26.99
N LEU A 333 -24.07 21.49 -27.76
CA LEU A 333 -23.01 21.63 -28.76
C LEU A 333 -23.43 22.55 -29.92
N ARG A 334 -24.71 22.53 -30.33
CA ARG A 334 -25.22 23.47 -31.34
C ARG A 334 -25.19 24.91 -30.86
N GLU A 335 -25.56 25.14 -29.61
CA GLU A 335 -25.52 26.48 -29.01
C GLU A 335 -24.08 27.01 -28.93
N GLN A 336 -23.13 26.16 -28.54
CA GLN A 336 -21.70 26.50 -28.55
C GLN A 336 -21.18 26.78 -29.97
N LEU A 337 -21.63 26.02 -30.97
CA LEU A 337 -21.26 26.23 -32.37
C LEU A 337 -21.77 27.60 -32.87
N GLU A 338 -23.02 27.96 -32.57
CA GLU A 338 -23.57 29.28 -32.96
C GLU A 338 -22.77 30.43 -32.35
N VAL A 339 -22.35 30.30 -31.08
CA VAL A 339 -21.51 31.30 -30.42
C VAL A 339 -20.15 31.41 -31.11
N ALA A 340 -19.50 30.28 -31.41
CA ALA A 340 -18.22 30.24 -32.09
C ALA A 340 -18.30 30.80 -33.53
N GLU A 341 -19.36 30.51 -34.27
CA GLU A 341 -19.61 31.06 -35.61
C GLU A 341 -19.85 32.57 -35.58
N ALA A 342 -20.58 33.07 -34.57
CA ALA A 342 -20.78 34.50 -34.38
C ALA A 342 -19.45 35.21 -34.07
N GLU A 343 -18.58 34.60 -33.26
CA GLU A 343 -17.26 35.12 -32.96
C GLU A 343 -16.34 35.11 -34.20
N LEU A 344 -16.34 34.00 -34.95
CA LEU A 344 -15.63 33.88 -36.22
C LEU A 344 -16.07 34.95 -37.22
N GLY A 345 -17.39 35.18 -37.36
CA GLY A 345 -17.95 36.21 -38.25
C GLY A 345 -17.56 37.63 -37.83
N ARG A 346 -17.46 37.92 -36.53
CA ARG A 346 -16.95 39.20 -36.03
C ARG A 346 -15.48 39.40 -36.40
N LEU A 347 -14.66 38.36 -36.23
CA LEU A 347 -13.22 38.40 -36.55
C LEU A 347 -12.97 38.52 -38.06
N GLN A 348 -13.77 37.87 -38.91
CA GLN A 348 -13.68 38.00 -40.37
C GLN A 348 -14.04 39.42 -40.83
N LYS A 349 -15.13 40.01 -40.31
CA LYS A 349 -15.51 41.40 -40.59
C LYS A 349 -14.50 42.43 -40.06
N GLY A 350 -13.78 42.09 -38.99
CA GLY A 350 -12.69 42.91 -38.45
C GLY A 350 -11.44 42.92 -39.34
N LYS A 351 -11.18 41.84 -40.10
CA LYS A 351 -10.06 41.75 -41.04
C LYS A 351 -10.30 42.45 -42.38
N GLU A 352 -11.54 42.71 -42.77
CA GLU A 352 -11.88 43.46 -43.99
C GLU A 352 -11.82 45.00 -43.84
N LYS A 353 -11.54 45.50 -42.62
CA LYS A 353 -11.44 46.94 -42.31
C LYS A 353 -10.02 47.47 -42.12
N ILE A 354 -9.01 46.67 -42.47
CA ILE A 354 -7.60 47.07 -42.60
C ILE A 354 -7.24 46.91 -44.08
#